data_AF-A0A0E3M914-F1
#
_entry.id   AF-A0A0E3M914-F1
#
_cell.length_a   1.000
_cell.length_b   1.000
_cell.length_c   1.000
_cell.angle_alpha   90.00
_cell.angle_beta   90.00
_cell.angle_gamma   90.00
#
_symmetry.space_group_name_H-M   'P 1'
#
loop_
_entity.id
_entity.type
_entity.pdbx_description
1 polymer ?
#
loop_
_entity_poly.entity_id
_entity_poly.type
_entity_poly.pdbx_seq_one_letter_code
_entity_poly.pdbx_strand_id
1 'polypeptide(L)'
;MAEATEIVKYSSINEGLNFSNKALEHMGESARQVPVQTLQDAIRYGEELPDPRGSSATMYYTTMNINEKLYNLEVLYDKETNTVYHFEYARKAMGNLPAIKK
;
A
#
# COMPACT_ATOMS: atom_id res chain seq x y z
N MET A 1 -7.89 -25.52 23.56
CA MET A 1 -6.50 -25.24 23.13
C MET A 1 -6.61 -24.17 22.06
N ALA A 2 -6.10 -22.97 22.30
CA ALA A 2 -6.09 -21.93 21.28
C ALA A 2 -4.95 -22.26 20.30
N GLU A 3 -5.29 -22.48 19.04
CA GLU A 3 -4.32 -22.64 17.96
C GLU A 3 -3.56 -21.31 17.84
N ALA A 4 -2.26 -21.32 18.13
CA ALA A 4 -1.40 -20.20 17.82
C ALA A 4 -1.37 -20.08 16.30
N THR A 5 -2.07 -19.10 15.75
CA THR A 5 -2.02 -18.78 14.32
C THR A 5 -0.59 -18.37 14.02
N GLU A 6 0.14 -19.17 13.26
CA GLU A 6 1.46 -18.77 12.77
C GLU A 6 1.30 -17.46 11.99
N ILE A 7 1.99 -16.41 12.44
CA ILE A 7 2.05 -15.15 11.71
C ILE A 7 2.87 -15.44 10.45
N VAL A 8 2.18 -15.67 9.33
CA VAL A 8 2.82 -15.83 8.03
C VAL A 8 3.58 -14.54 7.73
N LYS A 9 4.91 -14.64 7.68
CA LYS A 9 5.79 -13.55 7.23
C LYS A 9 6.25 -13.84 5.82
N TYR A 10 6.04 -12.88 4.94
CA TYR A 10 6.50 -12.94 3.56
C TYR A 10 7.89 -12.35 3.45
N SER A 11 8.83 -13.10 2.88
CA SER A 11 10.23 -12.67 2.76
C SER A 11 10.45 -11.81 1.51
N SER A 12 9.53 -11.85 0.55
CA SER A 12 9.61 -11.06 -0.67
C SER A 12 8.24 -10.63 -1.18
N ILE A 13 8.23 -9.55 -1.98
CA ILE A 13 7.04 -9.03 -2.65
C ILE A 13 6.33 -10.12 -3.48
N ASN A 14 7.06 -11.09 -4.05
CA ASN A 14 6.45 -12.14 -4.87
C ASN A 14 5.65 -13.17 -4.06
N GLU A 15 6.00 -13.38 -2.80
CA GLU A 15 5.29 -14.30 -1.91
C GLU A 15 4.06 -13.63 -1.27
N GLY A 16 4.16 -12.32 -1.03
CA GLY A 16 3.13 -11.52 -0.38
C GLY A 16 3.71 -10.23 0.19
N LEU A 17 2.91 -9.55 1.02
CA LEU A 17 3.33 -8.34 1.73
C LEU A 17 3.05 -8.50 3.21
N ASN A 18 3.98 -8.05 4.05
CA ASN A 18 3.70 -7.83 5.47
C ASN A 18 3.01 -6.48 5.65
N PHE A 19 2.30 -6.30 6.75
CA PHE A 19 1.56 -5.06 7.02
C PHE A 19 1.82 -4.60 8.45
N SER A 20 1.93 -3.28 8.64
CA SER A 20 1.79 -2.70 9.98
C SER A 20 0.38 -2.98 10.51
N ASN A 21 0.20 -2.95 11.84
CA ASN A 21 -1.13 -3.13 12.44
C ASN A 21 -2.16 -2.16 11.83
N LYS A 22 -1.76 -0.91 11.59
CA LYS A 22 -2.67 0.10 11.04
C LYS A 22 -3.01 -0.16 9.57
N ALA A 23 -2.04 -0.60 8.76
CA ALA A 23 -2.32 -0.98 7.38
C ALA A 23 -3.21 -2.22 7.31
N LEU A 24 -3.03 -3.19 8.24
CA LEU A 24 -3.86 -4.37 8.33
C LEU A 24 -5.32 -4.04 8.73
N GLU A 25 -5.52 -3.08 9.64
CA GLU A 25 -6.87 -2.54 9.93
C GLU A 25 -7.56 -2.04 8.65
N HIS A 26 -6.84 -1.25 7.83
CA HIS A 26 -7.40 -0.71 6.59
C HIS A 26 -7.73 -1.79 5.55
N MET A 27 -7.00 -2.91 5.55
CA MET A 27 -7.32 -4.07 4.71
C MET A 27 -8.65 -4.73 5.11
N GLY A 28 -9.06 -4.61 6.37
CA GLY A 28 -10.36 -5.08 6.87
C GLY A 28 -11.52 -4.12 6.59
N GLU A 29 -11.24 -2.88 6.20
CA GLU A 29 -12.26 -1.84 5.94
C GLU A 29 -12.67 -1.88 4.47
N SER A 30 -13.90 -2.31 4.14
CA SER A 30 -14.31 -2.52 2.74
C SER A 30 -14.20 -1.28 1.85
N ALA A 31 -14.31 -0.08 2.43
CA ALA A 31 -14.19 1.20 1.73
C ALA A 31 -12.74 1.65 1.54
N ARG A 32 -11.75 0.87 1.98
CA ARG A 32 -10.33 1.23 1.97
C ARG A 32 -9.41 0.10 1.58
N GLN A 33 -9.84 -1.15 1.68
CA GLN A 33 -9.08 -2.30 1.23
C GLN A 33 -8.58 -2.11 -0.21
N VAL A 34 -7.35 -2.55 -0.45
CA VAL A 34 -6.72 -2.60 -1.78
C VAL A 34 -6.23 -4.03 -1.99
N PRO A 35 -6.48 -4.67 -3.13
CA PRO A 35 -5.94 -6.00 -3.39
C PRO A 35 -4.42 -6.03 -3.23
N VAL A 36 -3.88 -7.07 -2.59
CA VAL A 36 -2.43 -7.20 -2.34
C VAL A 36 -1.64 -7.09 -3.65
N GLN A 37 -2.13 -7.67 -4.74
CA GLN A 37 -1.50 -7.55 -6.06
C GLN A 37 -1.38 -6.09 -6.52
N THR A 38 -2.41 -5.25 -6.29
CA THR A 38 -2.36 -3.84 -6.64
C THR A 38 -1.32 -3.08 -5.82
N LEU A 39 -1.17 -3.43 -4.53
CA LEU A 39 -0.11 -2.86 -3.70
C LEU A 39 1.29 -3.29 -4.18
N GLN A 40 1.45 -4.57 -4.55
CA GLN A 40 2.71 -5.07 -5.12
C GLN A 40 3.04 -4.37 -6.45
N ASP A 41 2.05 -4.16 -7.31
CA ASP A 41 2.24 -3.47 -8.59
C ASP A 41 2.59 -2.00 -8.40
N ALA A 42 1.98 -1.33 -7.41
CA ALA A 42 2.37 0.02 -7.01
C ALA A 42 3.84 0.08 -6.56
N ILE A 43 4.29 -0.88 -5.75
CA ILE A 43 5.69 -0.95 -5.28
C ILE A 43 6.66 -1.26 -6.45
N ARG A 44 6.25 -2.07 -7.43
CA ARG A 44 7.12 -2.46 -8.56
C ARG A 44 7.23 -1.39 -9.65
N TYR A 45 6.14 -0.68 -9.93
CA TYR A 45 6.00 0.14 -11.14
C TYR A 45 5.55 1.58 -10.85
N GLY A 46 5.19 1.90 -9.61
CA GLY A 46 4.81 3.25 -9.21
C GLY A 46 6.02 4.20 -9.18
N GLU A 47 5.71 5.49 -9.14
CA GLU A 47 6.72 6.53 -8.99
C GLU A 47 7.19 6.57 -7.53
N GLU A 48 8.49 6.37 -7.33
CA GLU A 48 9.11 6.38 -6.01
C GLU A 48 9.48 7.79 -5.56
N LEU A 49 9.14 8.12 -4.31
CA LEU A 49 9.61 9.31 -3.61
C LEU A 49 10.03 8.95 -2.18
N PRO A 50 10.96 9.71 -1.57
CA PRO A 50 11.31 9.53 -0.16
C PRO A 50 10.07 9.66 0.74
N ASP A 51 10.01 8.90 1.84
CA ASP A 51 8.97 9.08 2.85
C ASP A 51 8.93 10.54 3.34
N PRO A 52 7.81 11.27 3.19
CA PRO A 52 7.70 12.65 3.64
C PRO A 52 7.87 12.82 5.16
N ARG A 53 7.80 11.73 5.93
CA ARG A 53 8.04 11.71 7.39
C ARG A 53 9.49 11.39 7.77
N GLY A 54 10.35 11.09 6.81
CA GLY A 54 11.78 10.90 7.00
C GLY A 54 12.21 9.54 7.55
N SER A 55 11.39 8.48 7.40
CA SER A 55 11.85 7.12 7.67
C SER A 55 12.71 6.55 6.53
N SER A 56 13.20 5.32 6.69
CA SER A 56 13.91 4.57 5.64
C SER A 56 12.98 3.95 4.59
N ALA A 57 11.66 4.03 4.78
CA ALA A 57 10.69 3.51 3.84
C ALA A 57 10.57 4.41 2.59
N THR A 58 10.09 3.82 1.50
CA THR A 58 9.85 4.52 0.23
C THR A 58 8.35 4.67 -0.01
N MET A 59 7.93 5.85 -0.45
CA MET A 59 6.56 6.09 -0.86
C MET A 59 6.40 5.87 -2.36
N TYR A 60 5.46 5.02 -2.75
CA TYR A 60 5.16 4.71 -4.15
C TYR A 60 3.81 5.31 -4.53
N TYR A 61 3.77 5.98 -5.67
CA TYR A 61 2.57 6.61 -6.20
C TYR A 61 2.18 5.99 -7.54
N THR A 62 0.90 5.67 -7.71
CA THR A 62 0.35 5.23 -8.98
C THR A 62 -1.13 5.59 -9.07
N THR A 63 -1.76 5.26 -10.19
CA THR A 63 -3.21 5.33 -10.34
C THR A 63 -3.81 3.94 -10.43
N MET A 64 -5.04 3.78 -9.93
CA MET A 64 -5.79 2.53 -9.98
C MET A 64 -7.25 2.79 -10.32
N ASN A 65 -7.93 1.80 -10.91
CA ASN A 65 -9.37 1.85 -11.16
C ASN A 65 -10.13 0.98 -10.15
N ILE A 66 -11.15 1.54 -9.51
CA ILE A 66 -12.11 0.81 -8.67
C ILE A 66 -13.50 1.09 -9.23
N ASN A 67 -14.22 0.06 -9.69
CA ASN A 67 -15.56 0.19 -10.27
C ASN A 67 -15.61 1.32 -11.32
N GLU A 68 -14.70 1.26 -12.30
CA GLU A 68 -14.56 2.22 -13.42
C GLU A 68 -14.20 3.66 -13.01
N LYS A 69 -13.89 3.89 -11.73
CA LYS A 69 -13.46 5.19 -11.22
C LYS A 69 -11.95 5.18 -10.99
N LEU A 70 -11.26 6.15 -11.57
CA LEU A 70 -9.84 6.39 -11.36
C LEU A 70 -9.58 7.01 -9.98
N TYR A 71 -8.56 6.51 -9.30
CA TYR A 71 -8.04 7.01 -8.02
C TYR A 71 -6.52 7.08 -8.09
N ASN A 72 -5.93 8.02 -7.35
CA ASN A 72 -4.53 7.98 -6.98
C ASN A 72 -4.38 6.98 -5.82
N LEU A 73 -3.26 6.26 -5.80
CA LEU A 73 -2.87 5.32 -4.76
C LEU A 73 -1.47 5.71 -4.28
N GLU A 74 -1.31 5.84 -2.97
CA GLU A 74 0.00 5.91 -2.30
C GLU A 74 0.24 4.67 -1.46
N VAL A 75 1.47 4.16 -1.45
CA VAL A 75 1.90 3.00 -0.67
C VAL A 75 3.26 3.30 -0.02
N LEU A 76 3.31 3.33 1.31
CA LEU A 76 4.55 3.46 2.07
C LEU A 76 5.10 2.06 2.37
N TYR A 77 6.24 1.74 1.81
CA TYR A 77 6.81 0.40 1.85
C TYR A 77 8.24 0.40 2.40
N ASP A 78 8.47 -0.44 3.41
CA ASP A 78 9.80 -0.76 3.92
C ASP A 78 10.33 -2.04 3.25
N LYS A 79 11.41 -1.87 2.50
CA LYS A 79 12.03 -2.96 1.73
C LYS A 79 12.76 -3.97 2.61
N GLU A 80 13.34 -3.53 3.74
CA GLU A 80 14.13 -4.41 4.61
C GLU A 80 13.26 -5.52 5.22
N THR A 81 12.03 -5.17 5.63
CA THR A 81 11.11 -6.10 6.27
C THR A 81 9.96 -6.56 5.36
N ASN A 82 9.95 -6.12 4.10
CA ASN A 82 8.85 -6.35 3.15
C ASN A 82 7.49 -5.90 3.73
N THR A 83 7.45 -4.75 4.41
CA THR A 83 6.28 -4.30 5.17
C THR A 83 5.66 -3.04 4.57
N VAL A 84 4.36 -3.08 4.31
CA VAL A 84 3.56 -1.89 4.03
C VAL A 84 3.18 -1.22 5.34
N TYR A 85 3.71 0.00 5.55
CA TYR A 85 3.40 0.80 6.74
C TYR A 85 2.10 1.56 6.59
N HIS A 86 1.79 2.02 5.37
CA HIS A 86 0.61 2.81 5.05
C HIS A 86 0.20 2.62 3.60
N PHE A 87 -1.09 2.74 3.33
CA PHE A 87 -1.61 2.96 1.99
C PHE A 87 -2.91 3.77 2.06
N GLU A 88 -3.16 4.55 1.02
CA GLU A 88 -4.40 5.29 0.83
C GLU A 88 -4.70 5.40 -0.66
N TYR A 89 -5.97 5.25 -1.04
CA TYR A 89 -6.43 5.68 -2.35
C TYR A 89 -7.49 6.77 -2.21
N ALA A 90 -7.39 7.79 -3.06
CA ALA A 90 -8.37 8.87 -3.12
C ALA A 90 -8.26 9.64 -4.45
N ARG A 91 -9.16 10.59 -4.66
CA ARG A 91 -9.11 11.51 -5.80
C ARG A 91 -8.32 12.80 -5.52
N LYS A 92 -7.76 12.96 -4.32
CA LYS A 92 -6.90 14.11 -3.96
C LYS A 92 -5.51 13.97 -4.61
N ALA A 93 -4.77 15.06 -4.68
CA ALA A 93 -3.36 15.01 -5.08
C ALA A 93 -2.56 14.17 -4.07
N MET A 94 -1.64 13.34 -4.56
CA MET A 94 -0.81 12.43 -3.77
C MET A 94 0.59 12.40 -4.35
N GLY A 95 1.59 12.78 -3.55
CA GLY A 95 2.96 12.94 -4.05
C GLY A 95 3.01 13.94 -5.21
N ASN A 96 3.47 13.47 -6.36
CA ASN A 96 3.51 14.19 -7.63
C ASN A 96 2.28 13.99 -8.53
N LEU A 97 1.33 13.12 -8.14
CA LEU A 97 0.09 12.91 -8.89
C LEU A 97 -0.90 14.05 -8.63
N PRO A 98 -1.49 14.65 -9.70
CA PRO A 98 -2.49 15.69 -9.54
C PRO A 98 -3.81 15.13 -8.98
N ALA A 99 -4.67 16.00 -8.45
CA ALA A 99 -6.01 15.61 -8.06
C ALA A 99 -6.85 15.17 -9.28
N ILE A 100 -7.61 14.08 -9.13
CA ILE A 100 -8.50 13.55 -10.15
C ILE A 100 -9.86 14.24 -10.04
N LYS A 101 -10.29 14.87 -11.14
CA LYS A 101 -11.59 15.56 -11.20
C LYS A 101 -12.74 14.55 -11.14
N LYS A 102 -13.87 15.00 -10.58
CA LYS A 102 -15.00 14.12 -10.31
C LYS A 102 -15.72 13.63 -11.54
#